data_AF-W3AS57-F1
#
_entry.id   AF-W3AS57-F1
#
_cell.length_a   1.000
_cell.length_b   1.000
_cell.length_c   1.000
_cell.angle_alpha   90.00
_cell.angle_beta   90.00
_cell.angle_gamma   90.00
#
_symmetry.space_group_name_H-M   'P 1'
#
loop_
_entity.id
_entity.type
_entity.pdbx_description
1 polymer ?
#
loop_
_entity_poly.entity_id
_entity_poly.type
_entity_poly.pdbx_seq_one_letter_code
_entity_poly.pdbx_strand_id
1 'polypeptide(L)'
;MERRFFRPLRLVLALALSISLFSLTAYAGWEYDYGKWYYYDDYTGYYVSDQWVGNYYVGSDGTMLTNAWTPDGYYVGSDGEWTGQTAYGTSYGASYQSSAFVTSPGLYTALTYYSGYDSAYVDSVTIDGNILTVVGSLDYSPDQYNWQYTTRMAPATYYFQLTSGTEYLIVEEQAYYISKAEFDQTAGPVLSIVVENGLVKEVYYSA
;
A
#
# COMPACT_ATOMS: atom_id res chain seq x y z
N MET A 1 -53.97 13.09 70.17
CA MET A 1 -54.14 11.62 70.33
C MET A 1 -54.65 11.10 69.00
N GLU A 2 -54.11 10.10 68.32
CA GLU A 2 -53.22 9.00 68.70
C GLU A 2 -51.96 8.96 67.83
N ARG A 3 -50.86 8.50 68.43
CA ARG A 3 -49.72 7.91 67.71
C ARG A 3 -49.94 6.40 67.70
N ARG A 4 -49.75 5.73 66.56
CA ARG A 4 -49.43 4.30 66.54
C ARG A 4 -48.07 4.07 65.90
N PHE A 5 -47.30 3.26 66.61
CA PHE A 5 -45.85 3.09 66.60
C PHE A 5 -45.48 1.81 65.82
N PHE A 6 -44.38 1.86 65.03
CA PHE A 6 -43.37 0.79 64.80
C PHE A 6 -43.82 -0.48 63.99
N ARG A 7 -43.12 -0.99 62.96
CA ARG A 7 -41.66 -1.22 62.79
C ARG A 7 -41.23 -1.49 61.31
N PRO A 8 -39.92 -1.45 61.01
CA PRO A 8 -39.31 -1.37 59.68
C PRO A 8 -38.83 -2.74 59.12
N LEU A 9 -38.34 -2.67 57.87
CA LEU A 9 -37.38 -3.56 57.20
C LEU A 9 -37.96 -4.63 56.26
N ARG A 10 -37.27 -4.74 55.11
CA ARG A 10 -37.45 -5.58 53.91
C ARG A 10 -38.28 -4.83 52.86
N LEU A 11 -37.77 -4.39 51.72
CA LEU A 11 -36.74 -4.99 50.87
C LEU A 11 -35.66 -3.97 50.47
N VAL A 12 -34.42 -4.26 50.87
CA VAL A 12 -33.25 -3.97 50.04
C VAL A 12 -33.35 -4.94 48.86
N LEU A 13 -34.07 -4.60 47.79
CA LEU A 13 -34.03 -5.33 46.51
C LEU A 13 -34.71 -4.57 45.35
N ALA A 14 -34.58 -3.24 45.28
CA ALA A 14 -35.06 -2.47 44.13
C ALA A 14 -34.00 -1.47 43.61
N LEU A 15 -32.71 -1.76 43.87
CA LEU A 15 -31.59 -0.95 43.39
C LEU A 15 -30.61 -1.74 42.50
N ALA A 16 -31.06 -2.89 41.96
CA ALA A 16 -30.26 -3.75 41.08
C ALA A 16 -31.02 -4.15 39.80
N LEU A 17 -31.92 -3.28 39.34
CA LEU A 17 -32.69 -3.46 38.09
C LEU A 17 -32.64 -2.23 37.16
N SER A 18 -31.70 -1.29 37.41
CA SER A 18 -31.48 -0.13 36.55
C SER A 18 -30.05 -0.01 36.00
N ILE A 19 -29.20 -1.04 36.14
CA ILE A 19 -27.86 -1.08 35.51
C ILE A 19 -27.85 -2.09 34.34
N SER A 20 -28.91 -2.10 33.55
CA SER A 20 -28.87 -2.80 32.27
C SER A 20 -29.64 -1.98 31.26
N LEU A 21 -29.08 -1.91 30.05
CA LEU A 21 -29.57 -1.22 28.84
C LEU A 21 -28.99 0.17 28.55
N PHE A 22 -27.78 0.49 29.00
CA PHE A 22 -26.85 1.17 28.10
C PHE A 22 -25.84 0.15 27.61
N SER A 23 -26.31 -0.74 26.73
CA SER A 23 -25.39 -1.28 25.73
C SER A 23 -24.93 -0.07 24.92
N LEU A 24 -23.71 0.40 25.13
CA LEU A 24 -23.00 1.11 24.08
C LEU A 24 -22.88 0.09 22.96
N THR A 25 -23.82 0.09 22.02
CA THR A 25 -23.54 -0.44 20.69
C THR A 25 -22.37 0.40 20.17
N ALA A 26 -21.16 -0.07 20.40
CA ALA A 26 -19.99 0.41 19.69
C ALA A 26 -20.25 0.03 18.23
N TYR A 27 -20.58 1.03 17.42
CA TYR A 27 -20.88 0.84 16.02
C TYR A 27 -19.54 0.65 15.32
N ALA A 28 -19.28 -0.46 14.63
CA ALA A 28 -18.17 -0.52 13.68
C ALA A 28 -18.29 0.67 12.73
N GLY A 29 -17.23 1.47 12.62
CA GLY A 29 -17.41 2.82 12.12
C GLY A 29 -16.12 3.52 11.75
N TRP A 30 -16.30 4.46 10.82
CA TRP A 30 -15.26 5.40 10.45
C TRP A 30 -15.13 6.47 11.53
N GLU A 31 -13.90 6.65 12.01
CA GLU A 31 -13.53 7.70 12.94
C GLU A 31 -12.53 8.66 12.27
N TYR A 32 -12.74 9.95 12.44
CA TYR A 32 -11.85 10.98 11.94
C TYR A 32 -11.04 11.57 13.09
N ASP A 33 -9.72 11.37 13.05
CA ASP A 33 -8.81 11.86 14.08
C ASP A 33 -7.51 12.38 13.45
N TYR A 34 -6.94 13.44 14.02
CA TYR A 34 -5.72 14.10 13.52
C TYR A 34 -5.66 14.36 12.01
N GLY A 35 -6.81 14.63 11.38
CA GLY A 35 -6.87 14.93 9.95
C GLY A 35 -6.99 13.71 9.04
N LYS A 36 -7.08 12.50 9.59
CA LYS A 36 -7.11 11.24 8.86
C LYS A 36 -8.33 10.40 9.26
N TRP A 37 -8.78 9.54 8.35
CA TRP A 37 -9.83 8.57 8.62
C TRP A 37 -9.25 7.24 9.02
N TYR A 38 -9.82 6.64 10.07
CA TYR A 38 -9.51 5.32 10.59
C TYR A 38 -10.81 4.52 10.65
N TYR A 39 -10.72 3.19 10.63
CA TYR A 39 -11.90 2.35 10.79
C TYR A 39 -11.75 1.41 11.98
N TYR A 40 -12.72 1.46 12.88
CA TYR A 40 -12.81 0.59 14.04
C TYR A 40 -13.72 -0.60 13.73
N ASP A 41 -13.19 -1.81 13.85
CA ASP A 41 -13.94 -3.04 13.68
C ASP A 41 -14.42 -3.53 15.06
N ASP A 42 -15.74 -3.54 15.26
CA ASP A 42 -16.38 -3.94 16.52
C ASP A 42 -16.30 -5.45 16.79
N TYR A 43 -16.10 -6.27 15.75
CA TYR A 43 -15.99 -7.71 15.87
C TYR A 43 -14.62 -8.11 16.42
N THR A 44 -13.56 -7.48 15.94
CA THR A 44 -12.19 -7.69 16.43
C THR A 44 -11.87 -6.81 17.63
N GLY A 45 -12.53 -5.66 17.77
CA GLY A 45 -12.29 -4.67 18.82
C GLY A 45 -11.07 -3.78 18.56
N TYR A 46 -10.55 -3.76 17.33
CA TYR A 46 -9.33 -3.06 16.95
C TYR A 46 -9.53 -2.16 15.72
N TYR A 47 -8.62 -1.20 15.54
CA TYR A 47 -8.51 -0.48 14.28
C TYR A 47 -7.92 -1.38 13.21
N VAL A 48 -8.52 -1.33 12.02
CA VAL A 48 -8.06 -2.10 10.87
C VAL A 48 -6.87 -1.43 10.19
N SER A 49 -6.05 -2.24 9.53
CA SER A 49 -4.99 -1.80 8.62
C SER A 49 -4.82 -2.83 7.49
N ASP A 50 -4.22 -2.41 6.39
CA ASP A 50 -3.89 -3.26 5.22
C ASP A 50 -5.07 -4.03 4.60
N GLN A 51 -6.28 -3.45 4.64
CA GLN A 51 -7.47 -4.11 4.12
C GLN A 51 -8.55 -3.14 3.64
N TRP A 52 -9.45 -3.68 2.82
CA TRP A 52 -10.65 -3.01 2.36
C TRP A 52 -11.73 -2.97 3.43
N VAL A 53 -12.40 -1.83 3.54
CA VAL A 53 -13.64 -1.64 4.29
C VAL A 53 -14.66 -1.02 3.33
N GLY A 54 -15.56 -1.85 2.80
CA GLY A 54 -16.44 -1.44 1.71
C GLY A 54 -15.63 -1.04 0.47
N ASN A 55 -15.83 0.19 -0.01
CA ASN A 55 -15.14 0.75 -1.18
C ASN A 55 -13.87 1.53 -0.82
N TYR A 56 -13.40 1.47 0.42
CA TYR A 56 -12.25 2.25 0.90
C TYR A 56 -11.14 1.32 1.36
N TYR A 57 -9.89 1.70 1.11
CA TYR A 57 -8.75 0.93 1.58
C TYR A 57 -8.07 1.62 2.75
N VAL A 58 -7.83 0.86 3.82
CA VAL A 58 -7.07 1.33 4.98
C VAL A 58 -5.63 0.84 4.85
N GLY A 59 -4.69 1.78 4.78
CA GLY A 59 -3.27 1.50 4.62
C GLY A 59 -2.60 0.90 5.87
N SER A 60 -1.32 0.59 5.75
CA SER A 60 -0.52 -0.02 6.81
C SER A 60 -0.35 0.86 8.05
N ASP A 61 -0.47 2.17 7.90
CA ASP A 61 -0.47 3.13 9.01
C ASP A 61 -1.85 3.25 9.70
N GLY A 62 -2.82 2.42 9.30
CA GLY A 62 -4.19 2.40 9.82
C GLY A 62 -5.09 3.49 9.22
N THR A 63 -4.60 4.26 8.24
CA THR A 63 -5.33 5.41 7.71
C THR A 63 -5.94 5.12 6.34
N MET A 64 -7.11 5.69 6.07
CA MET A 64 -7.77 5.58 4.78
C MET A 64 -6.91 6.23 3.69
N LEU A 65 -6.63 5.47 2.63
CA LEU A 65 -5.99 6.00 1.44
C LEU A 65 -6.94 6.95 0.71
N THR A 66 -6.40 8.05 0.18
CA THR A 66 -7.12 8.99 -0.69
C THR A 66 -6.21 9.38 -1.84
N ASN A 67 -6.78 9.55 -3.03
CA ASN A 67 -6.08 9.96 -4.24
C ASN A 67 -4.84 9.09 -4.52
N ALA A 68 -4.94 7.79 -4.25
CA ALA A 68 -3.82 6.86 -4.17
C ALA A 68 -4.18 5.51 -4.76
N TRP A 69 -3.16 4.74 -5.14
CA TRP A 69 -3.32 3.34 -5.52
C TRP A 69 -3.17 2.45 -4.30
N THR A 70 -4.02 1.43 -4.21
CA THR A 70 -3.96 0.41 -3.17
C THR A 70 -2.89 -0.62 -3.49
N PRO A 71 -2.33 -1.32 -2.48
CA PRO A 71 -1.33 -2.38 -2.69
C PRO A 71 -1.80 -3.54 -3.58
N ASP A 72 -3.10 -3.70 -3.79
CA ASP A 72 -3.71 -4.70 -4.66
C ASP A 72 -4.17 -4.15 -6.03
N GLY A 73 -3.79 -2.91 -6.38
CA GLY A 73 -3.87 -2.40 -7.75
C GLY A 73 -5.18 -1.70 -8.13
N TYR A 74 -5.89 -1.12 -7.17
CA TYR A 74 -7.09 -0.32 -7.38
C TYR A 74 -6.83 1.15 -7.05
N TYR A 75 -7.52 2.08 -7.72
CA TYR A 75 -7.36 3.51 -7.44
C TYR A 75 -8.50 4.05 -6.58
N VAL A 76 -8.16 4.65 -5.44
CA VAL A 76 -9.11 5.38 -4.59
C VAL A 76 -9.05 6.88 -4.89
N GLY A 77 -10.22 7.49 -5.07
CA GLY A 77 -10.38 8.90 -5.42
C GLY A 77 -10.00 9.85 -4.30
N SER A 78 -10.15 11.16 -4.51
CA SER A 78 -9.86 12.19 -3.51
C SER A 78 -10.70 12.09 -2.23
N ASP A 79 -11.85 11.44 -2.32
CA ASP A 79 -12.74 11.08 -1.22
C ASP A 79 -12.44 9.70 -0.60
N GLY A 80 -11.45 8.99 -1.13
CA GLY A 80 -11.02 7.66 -0.69
C GLY A 80 -11.82 6.50 -1.26
N GLU A 81 -12.86 6.78 -2.05
CA GLU A 81 -13.68 5.72 -2.62
C GLU A 81 -13.01 5.10 -3.85
N TRP A 82 -13.08 3.78 -3.98
CA TRP A 82 -12.62 3.08 -5.17
C TRP A 82 -13.34 3.60 -6.41
N THR A 83 -12.55 4.07 -7.37
CA THR A 83 -13.03 4.71 -8.61
C THR A 83 -13.52 3.73 -9.67
N GLY A 84 -13.49 2.42 -9.41
CA GLY A 84 -13.74 1.37 -10.41
C GLY A 84 -12.57 1.15 -11.37
N GLN A 85 -11.49 1.93 -11.25
CA GLN A 85 -10.26 1.72 -12.02
C GLN A 85 -9.45 0.57 -11.39
N THR A 86 -9.02 -0.36 -12.23
CA THR A 86 -8.06 -1.41 -11.90
C THR A 86 -6.81 -1.23 -12.77
N ALA A 87 -5.66 -1.68 -12.28
CA ALA A 87 -4.41 -1.61 -13.03
C ALA A 87 -4.40 -2.45 -14.34
N TYR A 88 -5.44 -3.27 -14.60
CA TYR A 88 -5.47 -4.25 -15.68
C TYR A 88 -6.69 -4.11 -16.61
N GLY A 89 -6.74 -3.03 -17.40
CA GLY A 89 -7.66 -2.90 -18.53
C GLY A 89 -6.99 -3.36 -19.84
N THR A 90 -7.44 -4.48 -20.42
CA THR A 90 -6.93 -5.03 -21.68
C THR A 90 -7.52 -4.32 -22.90
N SER A 91 -6.68 -3.90 -23.85
CA SER A 91 -7.08 -3.61 -25.25
C SER A 91 -5.90 -3.86 -26.19
N TYR A 92 -6.11 -4.75 -27.15
CA TYR A 92 -5.12 -5.23 -28.12
C TYR A 92 -4.80 -4.15 -29.15
N GLY A 93 -3.53 -3.73 -29.27
CA GLY A 93 -3.01 -3.00 -30.43
C GLY A 93 -2.62 -1.52 -30.27
N ALA A 94 -2.04 -1.09 -29.14
CA ALA A 94 -1.55 0.29 -29.01
C ALA A 94 -0.19 0.41 -28.31
N SER A 95 0.70 1.20 -28.93
CA SER A 95 1.95 1.77 -28.41
C SER A 95 1.94 2.05 -26.90
N TYR A 96 2.73 1.33 -26.08
CA TYR A 96 2.91 1.55 -24.63
C TYR A 96 1.65 2.07 -23.88
N GLN A 97 0.47 1.47 -24.10
CA GLN A 97 -0.78 1.97 -23.49
C GLN A 97 -1.17 1.23 -22.20
N SER A 98 -0.44 0.19 -21.78
CA SER A 98 -0.68 -0.45 -20.49
C SER A 98 0.16 0.23 -19.41
N SER A 99 -0.53 0.76 -18.40
CA SER A 99 0.08 1.39 -17.24
C SER A 99 -0.29 0.57 -16.00
N ALA A 100 0.68 -0.05 -15.32
CA ALA A 100 0.42 -0.99 -14.23
C ALA A 100 1.18 -0.61 -12.97
N PHE A 101 0.48 -0.62 -11.83
CA PHE A 101 1.15 -0.64 -10.53
C PHE A 101 1.72 -2.04 -10.30
N VAL A 102 3.02 -2.09 -10.00
CA VAL A 102 3.75 -3.33 -9.78
C VAL A 102 3.71 -3.66 -8.29
N THR A 103 2.97 -4.71 -7.96
CA THR A 103 2.73 -5.10 -6.57
C THR A 103 3.21 -6.51 -6.23
N SER A 104 3.47 -7.33 -7.26
CA SER A 104 3.99 -8.68 -7.07
C SER A 104 5.38 -8.62 -6.43
N PRO A 105 5.59 -9.28 -5.27
CA PRO A 105 6.89 -9.32 -4.63
C PRO A 105 7.94 -9.99 -5.52
N GLY A 106 9.14 -9.44 -5.53
CA GLY A 106 10.25 -9.95 -6.32
C GLY A 106 11.21 -8.86 -6.78
N LEU A 107 12.14 -9.27 -7.63
CA LEU A 107 13.16 -8.43 -8.23
C LEU A 107 12.77 -8.10 -9.67
N TYR A 108 12.81 -6.82 -10.02
CA TYR A 108 12.60 -6.31 -11.37
C TYR A 108 13.89 -5.67 -11.86
N THR A 109 14.39 -6.08 -13.02
CA THR A 109 15.63 -5.55 -13.59
C THR A 109 15.49 -5.16 -15.05
N ALA A 110 16.28 -4.19 -15.48
CA ALA A 110 16.43 -3.86 -16.89
C ALA A 110 17.70 -3.04 -17.14
N LEU A 111 18.19 -3.09 -18.38
CA LEU A 111 19.22 -2.18 -18.84
C LEU A 111 18.67 -0.77 -19.01
N THR A 112 19.47 0.25 -18.72
CA THR A 112 19.11 1.66 -19.01
C THR A 112 19.45 2.08 -20.44
N TYR A 113 19.86 1.12 -21.27
CA TYR A 113 20.22 1.31 -22.67
C TYR A 113 19.79 0.12 -23.52
N TYR A 114 19.58 0.38 -24.81
CA TYR A 114 19.31 -0.68 -25.77
C TYR A 114 20.61 -1.42 -26.13
N SER A 115 20.69 -2.71 -25.79
CA SER A 115 21.89 -3.53 -26.02
C SER A 115 22.02 -4.07 -27.45
N GLY A 116 20.93 -4.03 -28.24
CA GLY A 116 20.85 -4.73 -29.53
C GLY A 116 20.57 -6.23 -29.42
N TYR A 117 20.48 -6.76 -28.20
CA TYR A 117 20.12 -8.14 -27.89
C TYR A 117 18.73 -8.21 -27.26
N ASP A 118 18.23 -9.43 -27.05
CA ASP A 118 16.94 -9.69 -26.40
C ASP A 118 17.00 -9.48 -24.86
N SER A 119 17.36 -8.27 -24.46
CA SER A 119 17.52 -7.84 -23.06
C SER A 119 16.41 -6.88 -22.66
N ALA A 120 15.99 -6.90 -21.39
CA ALA A 120 15.04 -5.93 -20.88
C ALA A 120 15.74 -4.57 -20.90
N TYR A 121 15.03 -3.54 -21.34
CA TYR A 121 15.56 -2.19 -21.31
C TYR A 121 14.45 -1.20 -20.97
N VAL A 122 14.87 -0.12 -20.30
CA VAL A 122 14.02 1.02 -19.97
C VAL A 122 14.31 2.19 -20.91
N ASP A 123 13.25 2.83 -21.36
CA ASP A 123 13.28 4.05 -22.16
C ASP A 123 13.41 5.29 -21.24
N SER A 124 12.77 5.25 -20.07
CA SER A 124 12.88 6.32 -19.07
C SER A 124 12.58 5.82 -17.66
N VAL A 125 13.26 6.41 -16.69
CA VAL A 125 12.99 6.25 -15.26
C VAL A 125 12.78 7.65 -14.68
N THR A 126 11.67 7.87 -13.97
CA THR A 126 11.35 9.16 -13.37
C THR A 126 10.77 8.97 -11.98
N ILE A 127 11.01 9.91 -11.07
CA ILE A 127 10.41 9.93 -9.74
C ILE A 127 9.57 11.19 -9.63
N ASP A 128 8.27 11.03 -9.35
CA ASP A 128 7.36 12.13 -9.01
C ASP A 128 6.64 11.80 -7.70
N GLY A 129 6.83 12.66 -6.68
CA GLY A 129 6.34 12.38 -5.34
C GLY A 129 6.80 11.00 -4.88
N ASN A 130 5.88 10.10 -4.53
CA ASN A 130 6.19 8.75 -4.07
C ASN A 130 6.06 7.67 -5.17
N ILE A 131 6.06 8.06 -6.43
CA ILE A 131 5.91 7.13 -7.55
C ILE A 131 7.19 7.10 -8.37
N LEU A 132 7.77 5.91 -8.49
CA LEU A 132 8.80 5.60 -9.48
C LEU A 132 8.11 5.10 -10.74
N THR A 133 8.25 5.84 -11.84
CA THR A 133 7.69 5.47 -13.14
C THR A 133 8.81 4.94 -14.03
N VAL A 134 8.63 3.72 -14.53
CA VAL A 134 9.55 3.04 -15.44
C VAL A 134 8.84 2.75 -16.75
N VAL A 135 9.31 3.35 -17.84
CA VAL A 135 8.79 3.10 -19.19
C VAL A 135 9.75 2.16 -19.89
N GLY A 136 9.25 1.06 -20.43
CA GLY A 136 10.06 0.06 -21.14
C GLY A 136 9.65 -1.36 -20.78
N SER A 137 10.59 -2.29 -20.86
CA SER A 137 10.41 -3.69 -20.47
C SER A 137 11.25 -4.02 -19.25
N LEU A 138 10.80 -4.99 -18.45
CA LEU A 138 11.45 -5.44 -17.24
C LEU A 138 11.59 -6.96 -17.25
N ASP A 139 12.70 -7.47 -16.74
CA ASP A 139 12.85 -8.86 -16.35
C ASP A 139 12.39 -9.00 -14.89
N TYR A 140 11.41 -9.86 -14.64
CA TYR A 140 10.85 -10.11 -13.31
C TYR A 140 11.28 -11.47 -12.79
N SER A 141 11.88 -11.50 -11.60
CA SER A 141 12.16 -12.73 -10.85
C SER A 141 11.39 -12.74 -9.52
N PRO A 142 10.53 -13.74 -9.27
CA PRO A 142 9.82 -13.87 -7.99
C PRO A 142 10.76 -14.23 -6.83
N ASP A 143 11.92 -14.81 -7.12
CA ASP A 143 12.98 -15.11 -6.16
C ASP A 143 14.25 -14.35 -6.56
N GLN A 144 14.63 -13.38 -5.73
CA GLN A 144 15.82 -12.54 -5.96
C GLN A 144 17.13 -13.34 -6.01
N TYR A 145 17.15 -14.56 -5.46
CA TYR A 145 18.33 -15.41 -5.46
C TYR A 145 18.32 -16.46 -6.59
N ASN A 146 17.21 -16.59 -7.31
CA ASN A 146 17.03 -17.64 -8.31
C ASN A 146 16.52 -17.12 -9.66
N TRP A 147 17.46 -16.88 -10.55
CA TRP A 147 17.28 -16.31 -11.88
C TRP A 147 16.61 -17.27 -12.88
N GLN A 148 16.46 -18.56 -12.53
CA GLN A 148 15.83 -19.55 -13.42
C GLN A 148 14.32 -19.31 -13.63
N TYR A 149 13.69 -18.50 -12.79
CA TYR A 149 12.27 -18.15 -12.90
C TYR A 149 12.03 -16.74 -13.44
N THR A 150 13.04 -16.16 -14.08
CA THR A 150 12.94 -14.81 -14.67
C THR A 150 12.00 -14.83 -15.86
N THR A 151 11.02 -13.92 -15.87
CA THR A 151 10.07 -13.73 -16.98
C THR A 151 10.19 -12.31 -17.52
N ARG A 152 10.26 -12.17 -18.85
CA ARG A 152 10.24 -10.88 -19.53
C ARG A 152 8.82 -10.30 -19.50
N MET A 153 8.66 -9.16 -18.87
CA MET A 153 7.44 -8.36 -18.93
C MET A 153 7.40 -7.57 -20.25
N ALA A 154 6.21 -7.41 -20.81
CA ALA A 154 6.02 -6.68 -22.06
C ALA A 154 6.43 -5.19 -21.92
N PRO A 155 6.79 -4.50 -23.01
CA PRO A 155 6.99 -3.06 -22.95
C PRO A 155 5.73 -2.32 -22.50
N ALA A 156 5.82 -1.52 -21.44
CA ALA A 156 4.70 -0.83 -20.80
C ALA A 156 5.19 0.37 -19.97
N THR A 157 4.25 1.06 -19.31
CA THR A 157 4.58 1.98 -18.20
C THR A 157 4.32 1.27 -16.88
N TYR A 158 5.35 1.14 -16.05
CA TYR A 158 5.29 0.50 -14.76
C TYR A 158 5.40 1.55 -13.66
N TYR A 159 4.45 1.53 -12.73
CA TYR A 159 4.46 2.37 -11.54
C TYR A 159 4.86 1.53 -10.34
N PHE A 160 5.79 2.05 -9.55
CA PHE A 160 6.25 1.43 -8.34
C PHE A 160 6.03 2.39 -7.16
N GLN A 161 5.36 1.90 -6.12
CA GLN A 161 5.04 2.69 -4.95
C GLN A 161 6.25 2.78 -4.02
N LEU A 162 6.85 3.97 -3.94
CA LEU A 162 7.91 4.30 -2.98
C LEU A 162 7.30 4.65 -1.62
N THR A 163 8.08 4.48 -0.56
CA THR A 163 7.72 4.84 0.81
C THR A 163 8.87 5.60 1.50
N SER A 164 8.64 6.08 2.72
CA SER A 164 9.72 6.63 3.56
C SER A 164 10.77 5.58 3.97
N GLY A 165 10.43 4.29 3.87
CA GLY A 165 11.34 3.18 4.14
C GLY A 165 12.04 2.62 2.89
N THR A 166 11.79 3.18 1.70
CA THR A 166 12.49 2.75 0.49
C THR A 166 13.97 3.15 0.56
N GLU A 167 14.85 2.18 0.37
CA GLU A 167 16.30 2.37 0.31
C GLU A 167 16.74 2.62 -1.14
N TYR A 168 17.67 3.57 -1.31
CA TYR A 168 18.22 3.95 -2.61
C TYR A 168 19.71 3.63 -2.61
N LEU A 169 20.19 2.90 -3.61
CA LEU A 169 21.59 2.45 -3.62
C LEU A 169 22.26 2.59 -4.99
N ILE A 170 23.59 2.58 -4.96
CA ILE A 170 24.46 2.28 -6.11
C ILE A 170 25.26 1.05 -5.74
N VAL A 171 25.29 0.05 -6.62
CA VAL A 171 26.00 -1.21 -6.42
C VAL A 171 27.12 -1.35 -7.44
N GLU A 172 28.35 -1.23 -6.97
CA GLU A 172 29.55 -1.49 -7.77
C GLU A 172 30.25 -2.75 -7.21
N GLU A 173 31.42 -2.61 -6.61
CA GLU A 173 32.04 -3.69 -5.81
C GLU A 173 31.31 -3.92 -4.48
N GLN A 174 30.65 -2.88 -3.98
CA GLN A 174 29.90 -2.83 -2.73
C GLN A 174 28.64 -1.98 -2.91
N ALA A 175 27.67 -2.13 -2.01
CA ALA A 175 26.46 -1.32 -2.00
C ALA A 175 26.68 -0.01 -1.23
N TYR A 176 26.36 1.12 -1.87
CA TYR A 176 26.41 2.46 -1.28
C TYR A 176 25.00 3.02 -1.19
N TYR A 177 24.56 3.36 0.02
CA TYR A 177 23.27 4.00 0.26
C TYR A 177 23.35 5.48 -0.07
N ILE A 178 22.39 5.95 -0.86
CA ILE A 178 22.29 7.34 -1.30
C ILE A 178 20.92 7.92 -0.97
N SER A 179 20.78 9.24 -1.07
CA SER A 179 19.47 9.87 -0.89
C SER A 179 18.59 9.69 -2.13
N LYS A 180 17.26 9.75 -1.96
CA LYS A 180 16.31 9.77 -3.08
C LYS A 180 16.63 10.85 -4.13
N ALA A 181 17.01 12.05 -3.67
CA ALA A 181 17.31 13.18 -4.54
C ALA A 181 18.61 12.97 -5.34
N GLU A 182 19.56 12.23 -4.77
CA GLU A 182 20.79 11.82 -5.44
C GLU A 182 20.50 10.70 -6.44
N PHE A 183 19.66 9.73 -6.08
CA PHE A 183 19.23 8.66 -6.99
C PHE A 183 18.53 9.23 -8.23
N ASP A 184 17.62 10.18 -8.07
CA ASP A 184 16.89 10.84 -9.17
C ASP A 184 17.80 11.60 -10.16
N GLN A 185 19.02 11.92 -9.72
CA GLN A 185 20.06 12.55 -10.55
C GLN A 185 21.14 11.57 -11.02
N THR A 186 21.07 10.31 -10.59
CA THR A 186 22.04 9.26 -10.90
C THR A 186 21.53 8.38 -12.01
N ALA A 187 22.44 7.84 -12.82
CA ALA A 187 22.14 6.79 -13.78
C ALA A 187 23.22 5.69 -13.71
N GLY A 188 22.84 4.45 -13.92
CA GLY A 188 23.76 3.32 -14.10
C GLY A 188 23.23 2.34 -15.14
N PRO A 189 24.05 1.36 -15.57
CA PRO A 189 23.74 0.54 -16.74
C PRO A 189 22.59 -0.46 -16.50
N VAL A 190 22.36 -0.88 -15.26
CA VAL A 190 21.28 -1.78 -14.86
C VAL A 190 20.45 -1.11 -13.77
N LEU A 191 19.14 -0.98 -13.98
CA LEU A 191 18.16 -0.63 -12.95
C LEU A 191 17.67 -1.91 -12.28
N SER A 192 17.58 -1.90 -10.96
CA SER A 192 17.00 -2.97 -10.15
C SER A 192 16.01 -2.41 -9.13
N ILE A 193 14.87 -3.07 -8.99
CA ILE A 193 13.79 -2.67 -8.07
C ILE A 193 13.34 -3.92 -7.31
N VAL A 194 13.40 -3.87 -5.98
CA VAL A 194 12.93 -4.93 -5.09
C VAL A 194 11.57 -4.52 -4.54
N VAL A 195 10.56 -5.34 -4.80
CA VAL A 195 9.20 -5.15 -4.30
C VAL A 195 8.92 -6.18 -3.21
N GLU A 196 8.45 -5.71 -2.05
CA GLU A 196 7.96 -6.53 -0.95
C GLU A 196 6.59 -6.01 -0.52
N ASN A 197 5.61 -6.90 -0.34
CA ASN A 197 4.25 -6.55 0.08
C ASN A 197 3.59 -5.41 -0.75
N GLY A 198 3.83 -5.39 -2.07
CA GLY A 198 3.27 -4.37 -2.95
C GLY A 198 4.01 -3.02 -2.97
N LEU A 199 5.09 -2.88 -2.21
CA LEU A 199 5.83 -1.63 -2.02
C LEU A 199 7.30 -1.81 -2.38
N VAL A 200 7.94 -0.73 -2.84
CA VAL A 200 9.39 -0.76 -3.11
C VAL A 200 10.16 -0.74 -1.81
N LYS A 201 10.93 -1.81 -1.60
CA LYS A 201 11.89 -1.90 -0.51
C LYS A 201 13.21 -1.24 -0.89
N GLU A 202 13.78 -1.64 -2.03
CA GLU A 202 15.07 -1.17 -2.51
C GLU A 202 14.96 -0.78 -3.99
N VAL A 203 15.62 0.30 -4.37
CA VAL A 203 15.85 0.65 -5.78
C VAL A 203 17.30 1.05 -5.96
N TYR A 204 17.95 0.49 -6.98
CA TYR A 204 19.38 0.72 -7.17
C TYR A 204 19.81 0.62 -8.62
N TYR A 205 20.94 1.27 -8.90
CA TYR A 205 21.69 1.05 -10.12
C TYR A 205 22.90 0.17 -9.85
N SER A 206 23.21 -0.77 -10.76
CA SER A 206 24.41 -1.60 -10.67
C SER A 206 25.25 -1.56 -11.94
N ALA A 207 26.57 -1.72 -11.79
CA ALA A 207 27.57 -1.75 -12.87
C ALA A 207 27.87 -3.16 -13.40
#